data_AF-A0A259KUY5-F1
#
_entry.id   AF-A0A259KUY5-F1
#
_cell.length_a   1.000
_cell.length_b   1.000
_cell.length_c   1.000
_cell.angle_alpha   90.00
_cell.angle_beta   90.00
_cell.angle_gamma   90.00
#
_symmetry.space_group_name_H-M   'P 1'
#
loop_
_entity.id
_entity.type
_entity.pdbx_description
1 polymer ?
#
loop_
_entity_poly.entity_id
_entity_poly.type
_entity_poly.pdbx_seq_one_letter_code
_entity_poly.pdbx_strand_id
1 'polypeptide(L)'
;MSDRAAPLASRPFAIAGRPRAVSTKVMASLIFLGLTGQALAQSATPPAATTPAAPKKPAPAKPAAPAPAAAAEDGPSRTSATYEDWVVRCERPEGATAKVCEVSQTLQIGDKQQGLMAQIAFGRLKPDAPLLLVLQLPAGVWLPAGARFTYDEKAKPVALAYKFCIRACIADIELSPADATALAGAKGSGKLEFQDRSQTPISLPISFNGLATALAARDKM
;
A
#
# COMPACT_ATOMS: atom_id res chain seq x y z
N MET A 1 3.41 13.76 -64.45
CA MET A 1 4.73 14.40 -64.61
C MET A 1 4.70 15.71 -63.83
N SER A 2 5.58 15.83 -62.83
CA SER A 2 5.98 17.02 -62.08
C SER A 2 4.92 18.02 -61.63
N ASP A 3 4.73 18.15 -60.31
CA ASP A 3 5.08 19.39 -59.58
C ASP A 3 5.07 19.08 -58.07
N ARG A 4 6.26 18.81 -57.52
CA ARG A 4 7.07 19.72 -56.69
C ARG A 4 6.42 20.11 -55.36
N ALA A 5 6.91 19.41 -54.35
CA ALA A 5 6.81 19.73 -52.93
C ALA A 5 7.33 21.14 -52.62
N ALA A 6 6.63 21.83 -51.72
CA ALA A 6 7.09 23.04 -51.05
C ALA A 6 7.30 22.74 -49.55
N PRO A 7 8.51 22.89 -48.99
CA PRO A 7 8.73 22.87 -47.55
C PRO A 7 8.77 24.31 -47.03
N LEU A 8 7.74 24.72 -46.28
CA LEU A 8 7.75 26.00 -45.56
C LEU A 8 8.19 25.79 -44.11
N ALA A 9 9.49 26.03 -43.93
CA ALA A 9 10.12 26.78 -42.84
C ALA A 9 9.57 26.59 -41.41
N SER A 10 10.33 25.81 -40.65
CA SER A 10 10.44 25.85 -39.19
C SER A 10 10.75 27.26 -38.67
N ARG A 11 9.91 27.77 -37.76
CA ARG A 11 10.17 29.00 -37.00
C ARG A 11 10.64 28.63 -35.58
N PRO A 12 11.85 29.00 -35.15
CA PRO A 12 12.21 28.98 -33.74
C PRO A 12 11.77 30.31 -33.12
N PHE A 13 10.74 30.30 -32.27
CA PHE A 13 10.42 31.48 -31.47
C PHE A 13 11.09 31.41 -30.10
N ALA A 14 11.92 32.42 -29.90
CA ALA A 14 12.76 32.76 -28.78
C ALA A 14 12.20 32.49 -27.37
N ILE A 15 13.12 32.02 -26.54
CA ILE A 15 13.13 32.00 -25.09
C ILE A 15 12.98 33.44 -24.56
N ALA A 16 11.96 33.69 -23.73
CA ALA A 16 11.86 34.90 -22.92
C ALA A 16 11.72 34.49 -21.45
N GLY A 17 12.87 34.40 -20.77
CA GLY A 17 12.93 34.28 -19.32
C GLY A 17 12.38 35.53 -18.64
N ARG A 18 11.53 35.33 -17.64
CA ARG A 18 11.13 36.38 -16.69
C ARG A 18 11.64 35.99 -15.30
N PRO A 19 12.55 36.74 -14.68
CA PRO A 19 12.81 36.60 -13.26
C PRO A 19 11.71 37.36 -12.50
N ARG A 20 11.03 36.70 -11.56
CA ARG A 20 10.18 37.41 -10.59
C ARG A 20 10.73 37.19 -9.18
N ALA A 21 11.41 38.26 -8.76
CA ALA A 21 11.64 38.78 -7.42
C ALA A 21 11.16 37.95 -6.22
N VAL A 22 12.15 37.59 -5.40
CA VAL A 22 12.03 37.30 -3.96
C VAL A 22 11.44 38.52 -3.26
N SER A 23 10.38 38.33 -2.45
CA SER A 23 9.89 39.36 -1.53
C SER A 23 9.88 38.79 -0.12
N THR A 24 10.94 39.13 0.60
CA THR A 24 11.13 38.91 2.03
C THR A 24 10.23 39.88 2.80
N LYS A 25 9.35 39.37 3.66
CA LYS A 25 8.79 40.17 4.76
C LYS A 25 8.93 39.40 6.06
N VAL A 26 9.98 39.78 6.79
CA VAL A 26 10.13 39.56 8.23
C VAL A 26 9.11 40.45 8.93
N MET A 27 8.31 39.88 9.84
CA MET A 27 7.52 40.66 10.78
C MET A 27 7.86 40.17 12.18
N ALA A 28 8.73 40.93 12.83
CA ALA A 28 9.05 40.82 14.24
C ALA A 28 8.10 41.72 15.04
N SER A 29 7.45 41.16 16.07
CA SER A 29 6.83 41.85 17.23
C SER A 29 5.95 40.83 17.96
N LEU A 30 5.77 40.81 19.28
CA LEU A 30 6.31 41.55 20.41
C LEU A 30 5.95 40.69 21.64
N ILE A 31 6.79 40.81 22.66
CA ILE A 31 6.78 40.08 23.92
C ILE A 31 5.49 40.34 24.72
N PHE A 32 4.83 39.29 25.21
CA PHE A 32 3.95 39.38 26.38
C PHE A 32 4.51 38.53 27.52
N LEU A 33 5.00 39.22 28.55
CA LEU A 33 5.25 38.70 29.89
C LEU A 33 3.89 38.36 30.54
N GLY A 34 3.77 37.14 31.08
CA GLY A 34 2.64 36.75 31.92
C GLY A 34 3.05 35.62 32.88
N LEU A 35 3.27 36.00 34.13
CA LEU A 35 3.70 35.17 35.26
C LEU A 35 2.51 34.42 35.91
N THR A 36 2.84 33.29 36.56
CA THR A 36 2.08 32.51 37.59
C THR A 36 0.95 31.61 37.07
N GLY A 37 0.99 30.28 37.27
CA GLY A 37 0.90 29.54 38.54
C GLY A 37 -0.55 29.02 38.66
N GLN A 38 -0.84 27.72 38.66
CA GLN A 38 -0.90 26.87 39.85
C GLN A 38 -1.06 25.39 39.43
N ALA A 39 -0.22 24.52 39.99
CA ALA A 39 -0.37 23.07 39.94
C ALA A 39 -1.30 22.63 41.09
N LEU A 40 -2.41 21.96 40.75
CA LEU A 40 -3.24 21.28 41.74
C LEU A 40 -2.68 19.87 41.96
N ALA A 41 -1.85 19.73 42.98
CA ALA A 41 -1.52 18.44 43.58
C ALA A 41 -2.70 17.97 44.43
N GLN A 42 -3.32 16.83 44.07
CA GLN A 42 -4.32 16.16 44.89
C GLN A 42 -3.60 15.25 45.89
N SER A 43 -3.56 15.68 47.16
CA SER A 43 -3.20 14.85 48.30
C SER A 43 -4.42 14.03 48.73
N ALA A 44 -4.44 12.73 48.38
CA ALA A 44 -5.37 11.78 48.97
C ALA A 44 -4.76 11.23 50.28
N THR A 45 -5.45 11.48 51.38
CA THR A 45 -5.21 10.94 52.72
C THR A 45 -5.39 9.41 52.76
N PRO A 46 -4.50 8.65 53.44
CA PRO A 46 -4.76 7.25 53.76
C PRO A 46 -5.63 7.14 55.03
N PRO A 47 -6.69 6.32 55.05
CA PRO A 47 -7.34 5.96 56.29
C PRO A 47 -6.60 4.83 57.02
N ALA A 48 -6.86 4.80 58.33
CA ALA A 48 -6.15 4.09 59.37
C ALA A 48 -6.07 2.56 59.22
N ALA A 49 -5.00 2.04 59.80
CA ALA A 49 -4.79 0.64 60.08
C ALA A 49 -5.88 0.05 60.99
N THR A 50 -6.36 -1.14 60.63
CA THR A 50 -6.84 -2.14 61.58
C THR A 50 -6.23 -3.49 61.20
N THR A 51 -5.72 -4.20 62.20
CA THR A 51 -5.21 -5.58 62.15
C THR A 51 -5.55 -6.16 63.54
N PRO A 52 -5.75 -7.47 63.78
CA PRO A 52 -5.82 -8.65 62.90
C PRO A 52 -7.03 -9.58 63.17
N ALA A 53 -7.34 -10.47 62.22
CA ALA A 53 -7.83 -11.81 62.56
C ALA A 53 -7.21 -12.84 61.59
N ALA A 54 -6.42 -13.76 62.13
CA ALA A 54 -5.79 -14.87 61.43
C ALA A 54 -6.74 -16.11 61.40
N PRO A 55 -6.37 -17.24 60.77
CA PRO A 55 -6.78 -17.61 59.42
C PRO A 55 -7.64 -18.89 59.39
N LYS A 56 -8.50 -19.06 58.36
CA LYS A 56 -9.03 -20.38 57.99
C LYS A 56 -8.37 -20.87 56.72
N LYS A 57 -7.53 -21.90 56.87
CA LYS A 57 -6.79 -22.63 55.84
C LYS A 57 -7.75 -23.32 54.85
N PRO A 58 -7.73 -22.99 53.55
CA PRO A 58 -8.40 -23.80 52.53
C PRO A 58 -7.59 -25.07 52.25
N ALA A 59 -8.29 -26.19 52.08
CA ALA A 59 -7.70 -27.47 51.70
C ALA A 59 -7.07 -27.42 50.28
N PRO A 60 -6.00 -28.18 50.01
CA PRO A 60 -5.33 -28.15 48.72
C PRO A 60 -6.21 -28.80 47.63
N ALA A 61 -6.54 -28.03 46.60
CA ALA A 61 -7.11 -28.56 45.37
C ALA A 61 -6.02 -29.30 44.57
N LYS A 62 -6.33 -30.54 44.17
CA LYS A 62 -5.50 -31.39 43.32
C LYS A 62 -5.27 -30.70 41.96
N PRO A 63 -4.02 -30.54 41.47
CA PRO A 63 -3.77 -30.00 40.14
C PRO A 63 -4.41 -30.90 39.08
N ALA A 64 -5.33 -30.34 38.30
CA ALA A 64 -5.77 -30.97 37.06
C ALA A 64 -4.61 -30.89 36.06
N ALA A 65 -4.21 -32.03 35.51
CA ALA A 65 -3.19 -32.10 34.48
C ALA A 65 -3.65 -31.29 33.24
N PRO A 66 -2.80 -30.43 32.66
CA PRO A 66 -3.15 -29.73 31.44
C PRO A 66 -3.34 -30.75 30.31
N ALA A 67 -4.51 -30.70 29.68
CA ALA A 67 -4.77 -31.43 28.44
C ALA A 67 -3.79 -30.96 27.35
N PRO A 68 -3.35 -31.83 26.43
CA PRO A 68 -2.39 -31.45 25.40
C PRO A 68 -2.98 -30.34 24.54
N ALA A 69 -2.33 -29.17 24.54
CA ALA A 69 -2.57 -28.17 23.50
C ALA A 69 -2.24 -28.84 22.16
N ALA A 70 -3.22 -28.93 21.28
CA ALA A 70 -2.99 -29.31 19.89
C ALA A 70 -1.88 -28.41 19.35
N ALA A 71 -0.81 -29.03 18.84
CA ALA A 71 0.32 -28.34 18.25
C ALA A 71 -0.18 -27.37 17.18
N ALA A 72 -0.06 -26.07 17.46
CA ALA A 72 -0.10 -25.08 16.42
C ALA A 72 1.15 -25.30 15.57
N GLU A 73 0.98 -25.43 14.26
CA GLU A 73 2.10 -25.43 13.32
C GLU A 73 2.89 -24.12 13.47
N ASP A 74 4.00 -24.19 14.23
CA ASP A 74 4.91 -23.09 14.60
C ASP A 74 5.76 -22.60 13.40
N GLY A 75 5.09 -22.22 12.31
CA GLY A 75 5.70 -21.51 11.19
C GLY A 75 5.58 -19.99 11.38
N PRO A 76 6.53 -19.19 10.85
CA PRO A 76 6.43 -17.73 10.89
C PRO A 76 5.11 -17.26 10.30
N SER A 77 4.44 -16.34 11.01
CA SER A 77 3.15 -15.77 10.62
C SER A 77 3.24 -14.94 9.33
N ARG A 78 4.44 -14.49 8.96
CA ARG A 78 4.75 -13.78 7.72
C ARG A 78 6.07 -14.28 7.12
N THR A 79 6.09 -14.53 5.83
CA THR A 79 7.29 -14.84 5.04
C THR A 79 7.37 -13.94 3.80
N SER A 80 8.58 -13.69 3.30
CA SER A 80 8.79 -12.92 2.07
C SER A 80 9.98 -13.43 1.26
N ALA A 81 9.90 -13.33 -0.06
CA ALA A 81 10.99 -13.60 -0.98
C ALA A 81 10.94 -12.63 -2.18
N THR A 82 12.10 -12.16 -2.62
CA THR A 82 12.23 -11.22 -3.74
C THR A 82 12.65 -11.97 -5.01
N TYR A 83 12.01 -11.62 -6.12
CA TYR A 83 12.21 -12.15 -7.46
C TYR A 83 12.31 -10.97 -8.41
N GLU A 84 13.54 -10.48 -8.63
CA GLU A 84 13.79 -9.25 -9.38
C GLU A 84 12.95 -8.08 -8.83
N ASP A 85 12.04 -7.54 -9.63
CA ASP A 85 11.21 -6.39 -9.28
C ASP A 85 9.96 -6.75 -8.46
N TRP A 86 9.78 -8.03 -8.12
CA TRP A 86 8.59 -8.53 -7.42
C TRP A 86 8.92 -9.13 -6.06
N VAL A 87 8.04 -8.91 -5.08
CA VAL A 87 8.13 -9.51 -3.76
C VAL A 87 6.93 -10.42 -3.55
N VAL A 88 7.19 -11.70 -3.33
CA VAL A 88 6.20 -12.65 -2.81
C VAL A 88 6.12 -12.47 -1.31
N ARG A 89 4.93 -12.24 -0.78
CA ARG A 89 4.65 -12.18 0.67
C ARG A 89 3.53 -13.15 0.99
N CYS A 90 3.74 -13.96 2.02
CA CYS A 90 2.69 -14.77 2.61
C CYS A 90 2.46 -14.33 4.03
N GLU A 91 1.20 -14.23 4.42
CA GLU A 91 0.81 -13.95 5.79
C GLU A 91 -0.37 -14.82 6.19
N ARG A 92 -0.41 -15.24 7.45
CA ARG A 92 -1.60 -15.86 8.04
C ARG A 92 -2.40 -14.76 8.73
N PRO A 93 -3.57 -14.36 8.19
CA PRO A 93 -4.43 -13.39 8.87
C PRO A 93 -4.82 -13.89 10.27
N GLU A 94 -5.08 -12.96 11.19
CA GLU A 94 -5.54 -13.31 12.53
C GLU A 94 -6.85 -14.10 12.47
N GLY A 95 -6.92 -15.22 13.18
CA GLY A 95 -8.09 -16.12 13.16
C GLY A 95 -8.22 -17.00 11.90
N ALA A 96 -7.33 -16.86 10.92
CA ALA A 96 -7.30 -17.74 9.74
C ALA A 96 -6.40 -18.97 9.97
N THR A 97 -6.81 -20.12 9.46
CA THR A 97 -6.02 -21.36 9.48
C THR A 97 -5.01 -21.41 8.33
N ALA A 98 -5.37 -20.85 7.18
CA ALA A 98 -4.56 -20.84 5.97
C ALA A 98 -3.75 -19.52 5.84
N LYS A 99 -2.58 -19.64 5.21
CA LYS A 99 -1.81 -18.48 4.74
C LYS A 99 -2.42 -17.93 3.45
N VAL A 100 -2.35 -16.62 3.27
CA VAL A 100 -2.67 -15.92 2.03
C VAL A 100 -1.36 -15.39 1.47
N CYS A 101 -1.09 -15.71 0.21
CA CYS A 101 0.12 -15.30 -0.49
C CYS A 101 -0.23 -14.37 -1.65
N GLU A 102 0.56 -13.31 -1.78
CA GLU A 102 0.49 -12.37 -2.90
C GLU A 102 1.88 -12.14 -3.47
N VAL A 103 1.94 -11.78 -4.74
CA VAL A 103 3.12 -11.21 -5.37
C VAL A 103 2.87 -9.74 -5.63
N SER A 104 3.80 -8.85 -5.27
CA SER A 104 3.57 -7.41 -5.38
C SER A 104 4.79 -6.63 -5.84
N GLN A 105 4.53 -5.49 -6.48
CA GLN A 105 5.52 -4.52 -6.91
C GLN A 105 5.11 -3.12 -6.43
N THR A 106 6.06 -2.39 -5.86
CA THR A 106 5.86 -0.99 -5.44
C THR A 106 6.31 -0.06 -6.56
N LEU A 107 5.47 0.92 -6.89
CA LEU A 107 5.64 1.86 -7.99
C LEU A 107 5.83 3.27 -7.43
N GLN A 108 6.96 3.90 -7.76
CA GLN A 108 7.22 5.29 -7.38
C GLN A 108 6.36 6.24 -8.22
N ILE A 109 5.68 7.17 -7.56
CA ILE A 109 4.96 8.28 -8.21
C ILE A 109 5.82 9.54 -8.09
N GLY A 110 6.05 10.21 -9.22
CA GLY A 110 6.85 11.42 -9.26
C GLY A 110 8.29 11.20 -8.78
N ASP A 111 8.83 12.19 -8.08
CA ASP A 111 10.19 12.11 -7.53
C ASP A 111 10.24 11.31 -6.24
N LYS A 112 11.36 10.58 -6.02
CA LYS A 112 11.59 9.79 -4.80
C LYS A 112 11.48 10.61 -3.51
N GLN A 113 11.80 11.90 -3.55
CA GLN A 113 11.70 12.81 -2.41
C GLN A 113 10.26 13.04 -1.95
N GLN A 114 9.28 12.85 -2.83
CA GLN A 114 7.87 12.99 -2.50
C GLN A 114 7.34 11.78 -1.71
N GLY A 115 8.05 10.64 -1.73
CA GLY A 115 7.69 9.44 -0.98
C GLY A 115 6.34 8.81 -1.38
N LEU A 116 5.77 9.23 -2.50
CA LEU A 116 4.45 8.80 -2.94
C LEU A 116 4.55 7.49 -3.73
N MET A 117 3.83 6.46 -3.29
CA MET A 117 3.91 5.12 -3.87
C MET A 117 2.54 4.57 -4.20
N ALA A 118 2.44 3.85 -5.32
CA ALA A 118 1.37 2.88 -5.55
C ALA A 118 1.93 1.47 -5.38
N GLN A 119 1.06 0.49 -5.18
CA GLN A 119 1.43 -0.92 -5.17
C GLN A 119 0.43 -1.70 -6.02
N ILE A 120 0.96 -2.59 -6.85
CA ILE A 120 0.18 -3.59 -7.57
C ILE A 120 0.48 -4.96 -6.97
N ALA A 121 -0.55 -5.75 -6.72
CA ALA A 121 -0.45 -7.08 -6.16
C ALA A 121 -1.33 -8.09 -6.92
N PHE A 122 -0.84 -9.31 -7.04
CA PHE A 122 -1.56 -10.45 -7.58
C PHE A 122 -1.60 -11.59 -6.55
N GLY A 123 -2.79 -11.97 -6.10
CA GLY A 123 -2.96 -12.96 -5.04
C GLY A 123 -4.20 -13.82 -5.22
N ARG A 124 -4.32 -14.86 -4.39
CA ARG A 124 -5.53 -15.67 -4.29
C ARG A 124 -5.93 -15.75 -2.82
N LEU A 125 -7.23 -15.64 -2.52
CA LEU A 125 -7.73 -15.74 -1.14
C LEU A 125 -7.62 -17.17 -0.59
N LYS A 126 -7.58 -18.16 -1.48
CA LYS A 126 -7.38 -19.59 -1.21
C LYS A 126 -6.78 -20.24 -2.47
N PRO A 127 -6.14 -21.43 -2.38
CA PRO A 127 -5.42 -22.03 -3.51
C PRO A 127 -6.21 -22.10 -4.83
N ASP A 128 -7.49 -22.44 -4.77
CA ASP A 128 -8.35 -22.62 -5.96
C ASP A 128 -9.18 -21.38 -6.34
N ALA A 129 -9.03 -20.25 -5.63
CA ALA A 129 -9.76 -19.03 -5.98
C ALA A 129 -9.19 -18.37 -7.23
N PRO A 130 -9.98 -17.61 -8.01
CA PRO A 130 -9.48 -16.79 -9.11
C PRO A 130 -8.31 -15.89 -8.69
N LEU A 131 -7.45 -15.55 -9.65
CA LEU A 131 -6.36 -14.62 -9.41
C LEU A 131 -6.94 -13.20 -9.24
N LEU A 132 -6.75 -12.60 -8.09
CA LEU A 132 -7.12 -11.21 -7.83
C LEU A 132 -5.98 -10.30 -8.23
N LEU A 133 -6.32 -9.23 -8.96
CA LEU A 133 -5.51 -8.03 -9.07
C LEU A 133 -5.96 -7.06 -7.99
N VAL A 134 -5.04 -6.63 -7.14
CA VAL A 134 -5.27 -5.62 -6.11
C VAL A 134 -4.34 -4.43 -6.36
N LEU A 135 -4.91 -3.23 -6.36
CA LEU A 135 -4.19 -1.97 -6.45
C LEU A 135 -4.35 -1.21 -5.15
N GLN A 136 -3.22 -0.79 -4.59
CA GLN A 136 -3.15 0.15 -3.49
C GLN A 136 -2.62 1.48 -4.03
N LEU A 137 -3.49 2.47 -4.14
CA LEU A 137 -3.15 3.80 -4.65
C LEU A 137 -3.11 4.82 -3.52
N PRO A 138 -2.32 5.90 -3.64
CA PRO A 138 -2.29 6.94 -2.61
C PRO A 138 -3.64 7.60 -2.37
N ALA A 139 -3.77 8.24 -1.20
CA ALA A 139 -4.87 9.17 -0.97
C ALA A 139 -4.78 10.36 -1.95
N GLY A 140 -5.94 10.84 -2.41
CA GLY A 140 -6.03 11.98 -3.33
C GLY A 140 -6.15 11.62 -4.80
N VAL A 141 -6.54 10.38 -5.13
CA VAL A 141 -6.97 9.98 -6.47
C VAL A 141 -8.38 10.49 -6.81
N TRP A 142 -8.67 10.65 -8.10
CA TRP A 142 -10.01 10.97 -8.60
C TRP A 142 -10.87 9.71 -8.71
N LEU A 143 -11.75 9.53 -7.73
CA LEU A 143 -12.57 8.33 -7.59
C LEU A 143 -13.45 8.01 -8.81
N PRO A 144 -14.15 8.98 -9.45
CA PRO A 144 -15.06 8.67 -10.56
C PRO A 144 -14.40 8.01 -11.77
N ALA A 145 -13.10 8.25 -12.02
CA ALA A 145 -12.40 7.68 -13.17
C ALA A 145 -11.91 6.25 -12.96
N GLY A 146 -11.86 5.77 -11.72
CA GLY A 146 -11.25 4.48 -11.39
C GLY A 146 -9.74 4.43 -11.63
N ALA A 147 -9.21 3.22 -11.73
CA ALA A 147 -7.86 2.91 -12.18
C ALA A 147 -7.90 1.95 -13.37
N ARG A 148 -6.83 1.91 -14.15
CA ARG A 148 -6.68 0.99 -15.29
C ARG A 148 -5.33 0.30 -15.23
N PHE A 149 -5.34 -1.00 -15.45
CA PHE A 149 -4.14 -1.82 -15.60
C PHE A 149 -4.07 -2.37 -17.02
N THR A 150 -2.90 -2.23 -17.64
CA THR A 150 -2.64 -2.69 -18.99
C THR A 150 -1.37 -3.55 -18.97
N TYR A 151 -1.49 -4.82 -19.37
CA TYR A 151 -0.37 -5.77 -19.38
C TYR A 151 0.34 -5.91 -20.74
N ASP A 152 -0.23 -5.34 -21.79
CA ASP A 152 0.37 -5.24 -23.11
C ASP A 152 -0.24 -4.02 -23.82
N GLU A 153 0.53 -3.27 -24.61
CA GLU A 153 0.02 -2.05 -25.26
C GLU A 153 -1.15 -2.30 -26.23
N LYS A 154 -1.30 -3.54 -26.73
CA LYS A 154 -2.40 -3.94 -27.61
C LYS A 154 -3.54 -4.60 -26.84
N ALA A 155 -3.34 -4.95 -25.57
CA ALA A 155 -4.37 -5.52 -24.73
C ALA A 155 -5.40 -4.46 -24.31
N LYS A 156 -6.65 -4.89 -24.14
CA LYS A 156 -7.68 -4.04 -23.57
C LYS A 156 -7.33 -3.74 -22.10
N PRO A 157 -7.34 -2.46 -21.68
CA PRO A 157 -7.11 -2.13 -20.28
C PRO A 157 -8.15 -2.79 -19.36
N VAL A 158 -7.68 -3.39 -18.27
CA VAL A 158 -8.50 -3.86 -17.17
C VAL A 158 -8.89 -2.65 -16.34
N ALA A 159 -10.17 -2.30 -16.28
CA ALA A 159 -10.66 -1.19 -15.50
C ALA A 159 -11.07 -1.65 -14.08
N LEU A 160 -10.66 -0.89 -13.06
CA LEU A 160 -10.94 -1.18 -11.66
C LEU A 160 -11.62 0.03 -11.00
N ALA A 161 -12.71 -0.24 -10.29
CA ALA A 161 -13.36 0.74 -9.44
C ALA A 161 -12.75 0.73 -8.04
N TYR A 162 -12.63 1.90 -7.43
CA TYR A 162 -12.22 2.01 -6.03
C TYR A 162 -13.31 1.42 -5.13
N LYS A 163 -12.93 0.55 -4.21
CA LYS A 163 -13.84 -0.04 -3.23
C LYS A 163 -13.93 0.79 -1.96
N PHE A 164 -12.79 1.26 -1.45
CA PHE A 164 -12.71 2.10 -0.27
C PHE A 164 -11.38 2.84 -0.20
N CYS A 165 -11.36 3.93 0.58
CA CYS A 165 -10.15 4.71 0.85
C CYS A 165 -10.05 4.99 2.34
N ILE A 166 -8.92 4.62 2.95
CA ILE A 166 -8.59 5.02 4.34
C ILE A 166 -7.26 5.78 4.31
N ARG A 167 -6.14 5.07 4.44
CA ARG A 167 -4.78 5.62 4.25
C ARG A 167 -4.31 5.51 2.79
N ALA A 168 -4.83 4.51 2.10
CA ALA A 168 -4.70 4.29 0.67
C ALA A 168 -6.08 3.97 0.10
N CYS A 169 -6.24 4.20 -1.19
CA CYS A 169 -7.41 3.79 -1.95
C CYS A 169 -7.17 2.39 -2.53
N ILE A 170 -8.11 1.49 -2.27
CA ILE A 170 -8.04 0.10 -2.72
C ILE A 170 -8.99 -0.10 -3.90
N ALA A 171 -8.48 -0.69 -4.95
CA ALA A 171 -9.26 -1.19 -6.08
C ALA A 171 -8.84 -2.63 -6.35
N ASP A 172 -9.78 -3.53 -6.56
CA ASP A 172 -9.46 -4.91 -6.91
C ASP A 172 -10.45 -5.47 -7.92
N ILE A 173 -10.03 -6.51 -8.63
CA ILE A 173 -10.85 -7.27 -9.56
C ILE A 173 -10.35 -8.71 -9.67
N GLU A 174 -11.28 -9.64 -9.87
CA GLU A 174 -10.93 -11.00 -10.29
C GLU A 174 -10.52 -10.98 -11.77
N LEU A 175 -9.31 -11.45 -12.06
CA LEU A 175 -8.85 -11.61 -13.43
C LEU A 175 -9.51 -12.83 -14.07
N SER A 176 -9.91 -12.68 -15.33
CA SER A 176 -10.36 -13.82 -16.12
C SER A 176 -9.22 -14.85 -16.25
N PRO A 177 -9.53 -16.15 -16.46
CA PRO A 177 -8.49 -17.15 -16.72
C PRO A 177 -7.59 -16.79 -17.91
N ALA A 178 -8.15 -16.14 -18.92
CA ALA A 178 -7.41 -15.66 -20.07
C ALA A 178 -6.43 -14.54 -19.70
N ASP A 179 -6.87 -13.53 -18.93
CA ASP A 179 -6.00 -12.44 -18.48
C ASP A 179 -4.92 -12.93 -17.51
N ALA A 180 -5.27 -13.85 -16.61
CA ALA A 180 -4.30 -14.46 -15.69
C ALA A 180 -3.21 -15.25 -16.45
N THR A 181 -3.61 -15.98 -17.50
CA THR A 181 -2.66 -16.71 -18.36
C THR A 181 -1.80 -15.75 -19.18
N ALA A 182 -2.40 -14.70 -19.75
CA ALA A 182 -1.67 -13.68 -20.50
C ALA A 182 -0.65 -12.95 -19.61
N LEU A 183 -1.04 -12.59 -18.39
CA LEU A 183 -0.16 -11.96 -17.40
C LEU A 183 1.02 -12.85 -17.02
N ALA A 184 0.79 -14.15 -16.80
CA ALA A 184 1.87 -15.09 -16.47
C ALA A 184 2.91 -15.25 -17.60
N GLY A 185 2.50 -15.02 -18.85
CA GLY A 185 3.36 -15.00 -20.03
C GLY A 185 3.87 -13.62 -20.43
N ALA A 186 3.45 -12.55 -19.74
CA ALA A 186 3.77 -11.17 -20.12
C ALA A 186 5.27 -10.90 -19.98
N LYS A 187 5.80 -10.10 -20.91
CA LYS A 187 7.22 -9.71 -20.96
C LYS A 187 7.33 -8.20 -21.10
N GLY A 188 8.47 -7.64 -20.68
CA GLY A 188 8.70 -6.21 -20.74
C GLY A 188 7.94 -5.48 -19.63
N SER A 189 7.04 -4.58 -20.00
CA SER A 189 6.37 -3.70 -19.03
C SER A 189 4.90 -3.46 -19.33
N GLY A 190 4.09 -3.37 -18.29
CA GLY A 190 2.72 -2.89 -18.32
C GLY A 190 2.59 -1.43 -17.85
N LYS A 191 1.35 -0.96 -17.70
CA LYS A 191 1.02 0.37 -17.20
C LYS A 191 -0.09 0.30 -16.15
N LEU A 192 0.08 1.08 -15.07
CA LEU A 192 -0.99 1.45 -14.14
C LEU A 192 -1.34 2.91 -14.40
N GLU A 193 -2.61 3.17 -14.69
CA GLU A 193 -3.10 4.51 -15.02
C GLU A 193 -4.26 4.91 -14.10
N PHE A 194 -4.22 6.13 -13.60
CA PHE A 194 -5.28 6.72 -12.78
C PHE A 194 -5.20 8.25 -12.86
N GLN A 195 -6.10 8.95 -12.15
CA GLN A 195 -6.10 10.41 -12.07
C GLN A 195 -5.91 10.88 -10.63
N ASP A 196 -5.22 11.99 -10.42
CA ASP A 196 -5.16 12.68 -9.12
C ASP A 196 -6.41 13.55 -8.88
N ARG A 197 -6.52 14.20 -7.72
CA ARG A 197 -7.65 15.08 -7.34
C ARG A 197 -7.89 16.24 -8.31
N SER A 198 -6.87 16.64 -9.06
CA SER A 198 -6.92 17.71 -10.06
C SER A 198 -7.29 17.16 -11.43
N GLN A 199 -7.64 15.87 -11.51
CA GLN A 199 -7.93 15.12 -12.74
C GLN A 199 -6.71 15.01 -13.68
N THR A 200 -5.50 15.20 -13.14
CA THR A 200 -4.27 15.01 -13.89
C THR A 200 -4.04 13.51 -14.10
N PRO A 201 -3.83 13.05 -15.34
CA PRO A 201 -3.51 11.64 -15.58
C PRO A 201 -2.12 11.29 -15.03
N ILE A 202 -2.04 10.19 -14.30
CA ILE A 202 -0.81 9.57 -13.81
C ILE A 202 -0.69 8.21 -14.49
N SER A 203 0.47 7.93 -15.08
CA SER A 203 0.81 6.66 -15.73
C SER A 203 2.11 6.13 -15.15
N LEU A 204 2.07 4.96 -14.53
CA LEU A 204 3.21 4.32 -13.89
C LEU A 204 3.58 3.05 -14.67
N PRO A 205 4.87 2.87 -15.03
CA PRO A 205 5.32 1.63 -15.66
C PRO A 205 5.32 0.50 -14.61
N ILE A 206 4.86 -0.67 -15.02
CA ILE A 206 4.93 -1.90 -14.22
C ILE A 206 5.96 -2.81 -14.90
N SER A 207 6.97 -3.26 -14.16
CA SER A 207 7.94 -4.21 -14.71
C SER A 207 7.42 -5.64 -14.60
N PHE A 208 7.56 -6.43 -15.67
CA PHE A 208 7.28 -7.88 -15.66
C PHE A 208 8.53 -8.73 -15.47
N ASN A 209 9.69 -8.12 -15.24
CA ASN A 209 10.91 -8.86 -14.91
C ASN A 209 10.72 -9.61 -13.59
N GLY A 210 10.88 -10.93 -13.61
CA GLY A 210 10.69 -11.79 -12.43
C GLY A 210 9.24 -12.15 -12.10
N LEU A 211 8.23 -11.55 -12.76
CA LEU A 211 6.82 -11.78 -12.43
C LEU A 211 6.42 -13.25 -12.57
N ALA A 212 6.77 -13.89 -13.69
CA ALA A 212 6.41 -15.30 -13.94
C ALA A 212 6.97 -16.25 -12.86
N THR A 213 8.23 -16.05 -12.48
CA THR A 213 8.89 -16.83 -11.42
C THR A 213 8.22 -16.58 -10.07
N ALA A 214 7.89 -15.33 -9.77
CA ALA A 214 7.26 -14.93 -8.52
C ALA A 214 5.82 -15.48 -8.40
N LEU A 215 5.04 -15.44 -9.48
CA LEU A 215 3.70 -16.06 -9.56
C LEU A 215 3.78 -17.57 -9.28
N ALA A 216 4.71 -18.27 -9.94
CA ALA A 216 4.91 -19.69 -9.74
C ALA A 216 5.41 -20.05 -8.34
N ALA A 217 6.21 -19.19 -7.71
CA ALA A 217 6.66 -19.38 -6.34
C ALA A 217 5.52 -19.18 -5.33
N ARG A 218 4.68 -18.16 -5.52
CA ARG A 218 3.49 -17.92 -4.68
C ARG A 218 2.56 -19.14 -4.68
N ASP A 219 2.35 -19.78 -5.82
CA ASP A 219 1.44 -20.92 -5.95
C ASP A 219 1.95 -22.20 -5.24
N LYS A 220 3.19 -22.20 -4.74
CA LYS A 220 3.79 -23.33 -4.00
C LYS A 220 3.83 -23.12 -2.48
N MET A 221 3.46 -21.94 -1.99
CA MET A 221 3.50 -21.57 -0.56
C MET A 221 2.15 -21.82 0.12
#